data_AF-A0A6L2JXZ9-F1
#
_entry.id   AF-A0A6L2JXZ9-F1
#
_cell.length_a   1.000
_cell.length_b   1.000
_cell.length_c   1.000
_cell.angle_alpha   90.00
_cell.angle_beta   90.00
_cell.angle_gamma   90.00
#
_symmetry.space_group_name_H-M   'P 1'
#
loop_
_entity.id
_entity.type
_entity.pdbx_description
1 polymer ?
#
loop_
_entity_poly.entity_id
_entity_poly.type
_entity_poly.pdbx_seq_one_letter_code
_entity_poly.pdbx_strand_id
1 'polypeptide(L)'
;MFQQHQGESLSEAWTRFKDLLQKVPHHGIDLWLQVQIFYDHINPATRRTIDQSSGGKLRDKNVKESWALFEDLTLYHNKSWNDPMDFTKRHLIEFENQVQRLMEAHHAPKSSIQVNRITSLCKIYSGPHGTQYCMENPE
;
A
#
# COMPACT_ATOMS: atom_id res chain seq x y z
N MET A 1 -7.74 -20.36 22.43
CA MET A 1 -7.48 -20.03 21.01
C MET A 1 -8.64 -19.15 20.53
N PHE A 2 -8.37 -18.11 19.75
CA PHE A 2 -9.42 -17.21 19.23
C PHE A 2 -10.17 -17.90 18.08
N GLN A 3 -11.47 -17.64 17.97
CA GLN A 3 -12.31 -18.02 16.83
C GLN A 3 -13.54 -17.10 16.80
N GLN A 4 -13.92 -16.59 15.62
CA GLN A 4 -15.16 -15.82 15.46
C GLN A 4 -16.37 -16.71 15.73
N HIS A 5 -17.29 -16.24 16.56
CA HIS A 5 -18.51 -16.98 16.88
C HIS A 5 -19.54 -16.89 15.74
N GLN A 6 -20.48 -17.83 15.70
CA GLN A 6 -21.58 -17.79 14.74
C GLN A 6 -22.48 -16.57 15.02
N GLY A 7 -22.75 -15.77 13.98
CA GLY A 7 -23.55 -14.54 14.10
C GLY A 7 -22.80 -13.33 14.67
N GLU A 8 -21.54 -13.49 15.11
CA GLU A 8 -20.71 -12.40 15.59
C GLU A 8 -20.22 -11.55 14.41
N SER A 9 -20.38 -10.23 14.51
CA SER A 9 -19.88 -9.28 13.51
C SER A 9 -18.35 -9.21 13.50
N LEU A 10 -17.80 -8.65 12.42
CA LEU A 10 -16.36 -8.36 12.35
C LEU A 10 -15.89 -7.43 13.50
N SER A 11 -16.69 -6.41 13.83
CA SER A 11 -16.38 -5.45 14.90
C SER A 11 -16.35 -6.11 16.28
N GLU A 12 -17.33 -6.93 16.61
CA GLU A 12 -17.37 -7.67 17.89
C GLU A 12 -16.19 -8.65 17.98
N ALA A 13 -15.94 -9.40 16.91
CA ALA A 13 -14.83 -10.36 16.84
C ALA A 13 -13.47 -9.67 17.02
N TRP A 14 -13.24 -8.52 16.36
CA TRP A 14 -12.01 -7.75 16.48
C TRP A 14 -11.83 -7.15 17.88
N THR A 15 -12.90 -6.62 18.46
CA THR A 15 -12.87 -6.07 19.82
C THR A 15 -12.49 -7.15 20.83
N ARG A 16 -13.17 -8.31 20.77
CA ARG A 16 -12.85 -9.46 21.63
C ARG A 16 -11.44 -9.98 21.43
N PHE A 17 -10.95 -9.99 20.19
CA PHE A 17 -9.57 -10.35 19.89
C PHE A 17 -8.57 -9.41 20.58
N LYS A 18 -8.76 -8.09 20.49
CA LYS A 18 -7.91 -7.11 21.18
C LYS A 18 -7.97 -7.24 22.71
N ASP A 19 -9.15 -7.50 23.26
CA ASP A 19 -9.30 -7.76 24.70
C ASP A 19 -8.54 -9.02 25.16
N LEU A 20 -8.53 -10.06 24.31
CA LEU A 20 -7.74 -11.26 24.57
C LEU A 20 -6.24 -10.97 24.55
N LEU A 21 -5.76 -10.15 23.61
CA LEU A 21 -4.36 -9.72 23.56
C LEU A 21 -3.96 -8.94 24.82
N GLN A 22 -4.82 -8.06 25.35
CA GLN A 22 -4.55 -7.28 26.56
C GLN A 22 -4.47 -8.13 27.84
N LYS A 23 -5.29 -9.19 27.93
CA LYS A 23 -5.32 -10.12 29.09
C LYS A 23 -4.13 -11.07 29.15
N VAL A 24 -3.26 -11.01 28.14
CA VAL A 24 -2.16 -11.93 27.87
C VAL A 24 -0.90 -11.04 27.90
N PRO A 25 -0.45 -10.59 29.11
CA PRO A 25 0.50 -9.48 29.26
C PRO A 25 1.98 -9.86 29.03
N HIS A 26 2.30 -11.13 28.74
CA HIS A 26 3.69 -11.64 28.77
C HIS A 26 4.20 -12.29 27.47
N HIS A 27 3.58 -12.05 26.33
CA HIS A 27 3.90 -12.83 25.13
C HIS A 27 4.29 -11.83 24.06
N GLY A 28 5.59 -11.74 23.77
CA GLY A 28 6.11 -11.09 22.56
C GLY A 28 5.62 -11.78 21.29
N ILE A 29 4.30 -11.87 21.13
CA ILE A 29 3.62 -12.34 19.94
C ILE A 29 3.74 -11.17 18.97
N ASP A 30 4.60 -11.37 17.98
CA ASP A 30 4.82 -10.39 16.93
C ASP A 30 3.50 -10.00 16.27
N LEU A 31 3.39 -8.73 15.86
CA LEU A 31 2.21 -8.19 15.19
C LEU A 31 1.78 -9.04 13.99
N TRP A 32 2.75 -9.61 13.27
CA TRP A 32 2.51 -10.57 12.18
C TRP A 32 1.64 -11.75 12.64
N LEU A 33 1.97 -12.33 13.80
CA LEU A 33 1.28 -13.51 14.32
C LEU A 33 -0.12 -13.13 14.81
N GLN A 34 -0.28 -11.94 15.38
CA GLN A 34 -1.60 -11.42 15.76
C GLN A 34 -2.52 -11.28 14.53
N VAL A 35 -2.00 -10.71 13.43
CA VAL A 35 -2.74 -10.60 12.17
C VAL A 35 -3.12 -11.97 11.61
N GLN A 36 -2.19 -12.94 11.59
CA GLN A 36 -2.48 -14.29 11.11
C GLN A 36 -3.53 -15.00 11.98
N ILE A 37 -3.38 -14.94 13.31
CA ILE A 37 -4.35 -15.58 14.22
C ILE A 37 -5.75 -15.04 13.95
N PHE A 38 -5.90 -13.72 13.86
CA PHE A 38 -7.21 -13.13 13.59
C PHE A 38 -7.75 -13.58 12.22
N TYR A 39 -6.98 -13.41 11.15
CA TYR A 39 -7.40 -13.72 9.78
C TYR A 39 -7.72 -15.20 9.56
N ASP A 40 -6.96 -16.10 10.17
CA ASP A 40 -7.14 -17.55 10.01
C ASP A 40 -8.33 -18.10 10.82
N HIS A 41 -8.77 -17.39 11.86
CA HIS A 41 -9.82 -17.86 12.78
C HIS A 41 -11.13 -17.07 12.71
N ILE A 42 -11.26 -16.11 11.79
CA ILE A 42 -12.55 -15.54 11.39
C ILE A 42 -13.29 -16.45 10.41
N ASN A 43 -14.61 -16.29 10.33
CA ASN A 43 -15.42 -17.10 9.44
C ASN A 43 -15.14 -16.78 7.95
N PRO A 44 -15.44 -17.71 7.01
CA PRO A 44 -15.11 -17.53 5.59
C PRO A 44 -15.76 -16.31 4.92
N ALA A 45 -16.96 -15.90 5.38
CA ALA A 45 -17.65 -14.75 4.83
C ALA A 45 -16.94 -13.44 5.22
N THR A 46 -16.62 -13.30 6.51
CA THR A 46 -15.83 -12.17 7.04
C THR A 46 -14.47 -12.08 6.36
N ARG A 47 -13.80 -13.23 6.14
CA ARG A 47 -12.51 -13.27 5.44
C ARG A 47 -12.61 -12.74 4.02
N ARG A 48 -13.67 -13.12 3.28
CA ARG A 48 -13.92 -12.63 1.92
C ARG A 48 -14.12 -11.11 1.90
N THR A 49 -14.85 -10.56 2.87
CA THR A 49 -15.03 -9.10 2.99
C THR A 49 -13.69 -8.40 3.21
N ILE A 50 -12.85 -8.92 4.09
CA ILE A 50 -11.50 -8.39 4.33
C ILE A 50 -10.65 -8.42 3.06
N ASP A 51 -10.63 -9.54 2.35
CA ASP A 51 -9.87 -9.67 1.09
C ASP A 51 -10.36 -8.64 0.05
N GLN A 52 -11.68 -8.54 -0.16
CA GLN A 52 -12.27 -7.55 -1.06
C GLN A 52 -11.88 -6.12 -0.70
N SER A 53 -11.95 -5.75 0.58
CA SER A 53 -11.55 -4.43 1.06
C SER A 53 -10.05 -4.17 0.95
N SER A 54 -9.22 -5.22 0.96
CA SER A 54 -7.78 -5.08 0.72
C SER A 54 -7.43 -4.90 -0.76
N GLY A 55 -8.38 -5.07 -1.67
CA GLY A 55 -8.15 -5.08 -3.11
C GLY A 55 -7.41 -6.32 -3.61
N GLY A 56 -7.48 -7.44 -2.87
CA GLY A 56 -6.70 -8.64 -3.15
C GLY A 56 -6.73 -9.64 -2.00
N LYS A 57 -5.71 -10.49 -1.85
CA LYS A 57 -5.60 -11.28 -0.62
C LYS A 57 -4.96 -10.43 0.46
N LEU A 58 -5.50 -10.46 1.68
CA LEU A 58 -4.87 -9.75 2.79
C LEU A 58 -3.40 -10.16 2.99
N ARG A 59 -3.07 -11.42 2.70
CA ARG A 59 -1.71 -11.97 2.82
C ARG A 59 -0.67 -11.29 1.91
N ASP A 60 -1.11 -10.55 0.90
CA ASP A 60 -0.23 -9.77 0.02
C ASP A 60 0.08 -8.38 0.60
N LYS A 61 -0.63 -7.95 1.65
CA LYS A 61 -0.40 -6.70 2.37
C LYS A 61 0.68 -6.85 3.43
N ASN A 62 1.35 -5.74 3.75
CA ASN A 62 2.26 -5.76 4.88
C ASN A 62 1.47 -5.78 6.20
N VAL A 63 2.13 -6.21 7.27
CA VAL A 63 1.50 -6.43 8.59
C VAL A 63 0.82 -5.18 9.13
N LYS A 64 1.41 -3.99 8.93
CA LYS A 64 0.84 -2.72 9.40
C LYS A 64 -0.40 -2.34 8.62
N GLU A 65 -0.40 -2.54 7.30
CA GLU A 65 -1.57 -2.34 6.44
C GLU A 65 -2.70 -3.30 6.82
N SER A 66 -2.40 -4.57 7.06
CA SER A 66 -3.41 -5.53 7.49
C SER A 66 -4.06 -5.14 8.82
N TRP A 67 -3.26 -4.70 9.79
CA TRP A 67 -3.77 -4.23 11.07
C TRP A 67 -4.66 -2.98 10.92
N ALA A 68 -4.18 -1.99 10.18
CA ALA A 68 -4.94 -0.76 9.91
C ALA A 68 -6.26 -1.06 9.20
N LEU A 69 -6.28 -2.02 8.26
CA LEU A 69 -7.48 -2.45 7.57
C LEU A 69 -8.49 -3.11 8.52
N PHE A 70 -8.03 -3.90 9.51
CA PHE A 70 -8.93 -4.43 10.54
C PHE A 70 -9.53 -3.31 11.39
N GLU A 71 -8.72 -2.33 11.82
CA GLU A 71 -9.23 -1.17 12.56
C GLU A 71 -10.25 -0.38 11.75
N ASP A 72 -9.94 -0.11 10.49
CA ASP A 72 -10.81 0.59 9.55
C ASP A 72 -12.17 -0.12 9.45
N LEU A 73 -12.16 -1.38 9.02
CA LEU A 73 -13.39 -2.15 8.80
C LEU A 73 -14.25 -2.31 10.06
N THR A 74 -13.64 -2.31 11.24
CA THR A 74 -14.33 -2.51 12.52
C THR A 74 -14.92 -1.22 13.09
N LEU A 75 -14.25 -0.08 12.90
CA LEU A 75 -14.78 1.23 13.24
C LEU A 75 -16.06 1.56 12.46
N TYR A 76 -16.14 1.10 11.21
CA TYR A 76 -17.31 1.34 10.36
C TYR A 76 -18.45 0.36 10.56
N HIS A 77 -18.18 -0.89 10.97
CA HIS A 77 -19.24 -1.85 11.22
C HIS A 77 -20.11 -1.50 12.44
N ASN A 78 -19.61 -0.67 13.37
CA ASN A 78 -20.42 -0.09 14.45
C ASN A 78 -21.36 1.03 13.94
N LYS A 79 -20.96 1.79 12.91
CA LYS A 79 -21.76 2.87 12.33
C LYS A 79 -22.55 2.39 11.10
N SER A 80 -23.65 1.69 11.37
CA SER A 80 -24.83 1.59 10.48
C SER A 80 -24.56 1.20 9.01
N TRP A 81 -24.45 -0.11 8.76
CA TRP A 81 -24.60 -0.71 7.41
C TRP A 81 -26.07 -0.70 6.94
N ASN A 82 -26.68 0.47 6.79
CA ASN A 82 -28.03 0.58 6.21
C ASN A 82 -28.06 1.17 4.79
N ASP A 83 -26.91 1.52 4.19
CA ASP A 83 -26.90 2.04 2.83
C ASP A 83 -25.78 1.42 1.94
N PRO A 84 -26.13 0.57 0.97
CA PRO A 84 -25.22 0.01 -0.03
C PRO A 84 -24.39 1.07 -0.77
N MET A 85 -24.86 2.32 -0.81
CA MET A 85 -24.22 3.40 -1.55
C MET A 85 -22.90 3.87 -0.91
N ASP A 86 -22.72 3.67 0.41
CA ASP A 86 -21.55 4.19 1.15
C ASP A 86 -20.29 3.31 0.98
N PHE A 87 -20.48 2.00 0.75
CA PHE A 87 -19.40 1.10 0.36
C PHE A 87 -18.85 1.43 -1.04
N THR A 88 -19.75 1.69 -1.99
CA THR A 88 -19.40 2.06 -3.37
C THR A 88 -18.67 3.40 -3.42
N LYS A 89 -19.13 4.39 -2.64
CA LYS A 89 -18.46 5.69 -2.53
C LYS A 89 -17.02 5.58 -2.03
N ARG A 90 -16.73 4.69 -1.08
CA ARG A 90 -15.35 4.48 -0.62
C ARG A 90 -14.48 3.76 -1.64
N HIS A 91 -15.03 2.77 -2.35
CA HIS A 91 -14.32 2.17 -3.49
C HIS A 91 -13.97 3.23 -4.55
N LEU A 92 -14.88 4.18 -4.79
CA LEU A 92 -14.63 5.30 -5.69
C LEU A 92 -13.54 6.24 -5.14
N ILE A 93 -13.60 6.63 -3.86
CA ILE A 93 -12.58 7.51 -3.24
C ILE A 93 -11.20 6.84 -3.21
N GLU A 94 -11.10 5.56 -2.86
CA GLU A 94 -9.83 4.82 -2.88
C GLU A 94 -9.26 4.74 -4.30
N PHE A 95 -10.13 4.49 -5.28
CA PHE A 95 -9.76 4.47 -6.69
C PHE A 95 -9.30 5.86 -7.16
N GLU A 96 -10.03 6.92 -6.82
CA GLU A 96 -9.66 8.32 -7.10
C GLU A 96 -8.31 8.68 -6.48
N ASN A 97 -8.06 8.28 -5.23
CA ASN A 97 -6.78 8.48 -4.56
C ASN A 97 -5.63 7.70 -5.21
N GLN A 98 -5.89 6.49 -5.74
CA GLN A 98 -4.89 5.76 -6.52
C GLN A 98 -4.58 6.45 -7.85
N VAL A 99 -5.60 6.90 -8.57
CA VAL A 99 -5.44 7.65 -9.82
C VAL A 99 -4.66 8.95 -9.58
N GLN A 100 -4.98 9.68 -8.51
CA GLN A 100 -4.28 10.92 -8.14
C GLN A 100 -2.80 10.66 -7.86
N ARG A 101 -2.47 9.61 -7.11
CA ARG A 101 -1.06 9.23 -6.84
C ARG A 101 -0.30 8.86 -8.12
N LEU A 102 -0.96 8.18 -9.06
CA LEU A 102 -0.35 7.86 -10.36
C LEU A 102 -0.08 9.13 -11.17
N MET A 103 -1.04 10.06 -11.22
CA MET A 103 -0.88 11.34 -11.90
C MET A 103 0.30 12.15 -11.33
N GLU A 104 0.43 12.20 -10.01
CA GLU A 104 1.54 12.87 -9.33
C GLU A 104 2.90 12.21 -9.62
N ALA A 105 2.96 10.87 -9.62
CA ALA A 105 4.18 10.13 -9.97
C ALA A 105 4.61 10.39 -11.42
N HIS A 106 3.66 10.55 -12.35
CA HIS A 106 3.95 10.90 -13.74
C HIS A 106 4.39 12.36 -13.92
N HIS A 107 3.94 13.27 -13.06
CA HIS A 107 4.30 14.68 -13.08
C HIS A 107 5.55 15.01 -12.24
N ALA A 108 6.06 14.05 -11.47
CA ALA A 108 7.30 14.21 -10.72
C ALA A 108 8.44 14.63 -11.67
N PRO A 109 9.26 15.62 -11.30
CA PRO A 109 10.39 16.04 -12.12
C PRO A 109 11.27 14.83 -12.37
N LYS A 110 11.39 14.39 -13.62
CA LYS A 110 12.44 13.45 -14.00
C LYS A 110 13.74 14.13 -13.63
N SER A 111 14.51 13.55 -12.69
CA SER A 111 15.81 14.08 -12.32
C SER A 111 16.58 14.33 -13.60
N SER A 112 16.98 15.57 -13.84
CA SER A 112 17.78 15.91 -15.01
C SER A 112 19.07 15.08 -14.90
N ILE A 113 19.20 14.08 -15.76
CA ILE A 113 20.45 13.36 -15.90
C ILE A 113 21.46 14.41 -16.36
N GLN A 114 22.37 14.79 -15.47
CA GLN A 114 23.47 15.68 -15.85
C GLN A 114 24.39 14.87 -16.77
N VAL A 115 24.22 15.04 -18.08
CA VAL A 115 25.12 14.47 -19.06
C VAL A 115 26.37 15.35 -19.08
N ASN A 116 27.43 14.88 -18.42
CA ASN A 116 28.71 15.58 -18.46
C ASN A 116 29.20 15.65 -19.90
N ARG A 117 29.50 16.86 -20.40
CA ARG A 117 30.16 17.05 -21.71
C ARG A 117 31.53 16.37 -21.66
N ILE A 118 31.66 15.22 -22.31
CA ILE A 118 32.96 14.62 -22.60
C ILE A 118 33.66 15.56 -23.58
N THR A 119 34.68 16.28 -23.13
CA THR A 119 35.58 17.04 -24.02
C THR A 119 36.58 16.04 -24.57
N SER A 120 36.18 15.27 -25.58
CA SER A 120 37.11 14.41 -26.31
C SER A 120 38.15 15.29 -27.01
N LEU A 121 39.43 14.93 -26.89
CA LEU A 121 40.53 15.61 -27.56
C LEU A 121 40.28 15.59 -29.07
N CYS A 122 40.17 16.78 -29.68
CA CYS A 122 40.01 16.88 -31.12
C CYS A 122 41.30 16.44 -31.81
N LYS A 123 41.25 15.38 -32.63
CA LYS A 123 42.41 14.94 -33.41
C LYS A 123 42.88 15.99 -34.43
N ILE A 124 42.01 16.93 -34.80
CA ILE A 124 42.30 18.00 -35.76
C ILE A 124 42.96 19.19 -35.05
N TYR A 125 42.33 19.71 -34.00
CA TYR A 125 42.78 20.94 -33.32
C TYR A 125 43.71 20.70 -32.13
N SER A 126 44.05 19.45 -31.81
CA SER A 126 44.96 19.05 -30.71
C SER A 126 44.67 19.74 -29.36
N GLY A 127 43.40 20.09 -29.11
CA GLY A 127 42.98 20.85 -27.95
C GLY A 127 41.51 20.61 -27.57
N PRO A 128 41.11 21.01 -26.34
CA PRO A 128 39.74 20.84 -25.87
C PRO A 128 38.82 21.89 -26.51
N HIS A 129 37.78 21.42 -27.19
CA HIS A 129 36.70 22.25 -27.71
C HIS A 129 35.34 21.55 -27.50
N GLY A 130 34.25 22.31 -27.49
CA GLY A 130 32.91 21.75 -27.42
C GLY A 130 32.55 20.96 -28.68
N THR A 131 31.86 19.84 -28.55
CA THR A 131 31.49 18.95 -29.67
C THR A 131 30.70 19.65 -30.78
N GLN A 132 29.93 20.69 -30.45
CA GLN A 132 29.20 21.52 -31.42
C GLN A 132 30.09 22.37 -32.35
N TYR A 133 31.39 22.49 -32.03
CA TYR A 133 32.36 23.27 -32.80
C TYR A 133 33.40 22.40 -33.53
N CYS A 134 33.24 21.07 -33.51
CA CYS A 134 34.09 20.15 -34.25
C CYS A 134 33.60 20.08 -35.70
N MET A 135 34.16 20.91 -36.59
CA MET A 135 33.86 20.82 -38.02
C MET A 135 34.67 19.68 -38.64
N GLU A 136 33.99 18.74 -39.30
CA GLU A 136 34.65 17.74 -40.16
C GLU A 136 35.31 18.46 -41.33
N ASN A 137 36.58 18.11 -41.58
CA ASN A 137 37.42 18.74 -42.58
C ASN A 137 36.71 18.81 -43.94
N PRO A 138 36.39 19.99 -44.49
CA PRO A 138 36.04 20.08 -45.90
C PRO A 138 37.34 19.89 -46.70
N GLU A 139 37.32 18.94 -47.63
CA GLU A 139 38.45 18.56 -48.51
C GLU A 139 39.17 19.76 -49.15
#